data_AF-A0A3R9TH87-F1
#
_entry.id   AF-A0A3R9TH87-F1
#
_cell.length_a   1.000
_cell.length_b   1.000
_cell.length_c   1.000
_cell.angle_alpha   90.00
_cell.angle_beta   90.00
_cell.angle_gamma   90.00
#
_symmetry.space_group_name_H-M   'P 1'
#
loop_
_entity.id
_entity.type
_entity.pdbx_description
1 polymer ?
#
loop_
_entity_poly.entity_id
_entity_poly.type
_entity_poly.pdbx_seq_one_letter_code
_entity_poly.pdbx_strand_id
1 'polypeptide(L)'
;MIDNYDSFTYNIVQYFGELNQEVKVVRNDQVTLEDIERWQPKYLVIGPGPCSPSEAGISIPAINHFAGKIPLLGVCLGHQSIGQAFGGKIVRAKTVM
;
A
#
# COMPACT_ATOMS: atom_id res chain seq x y z
N MET A 1 -6.17 0.75 -3.92
CA MET A 1 -5.66 -0.27 -2.98
C MET A 1 -4.62 -1.09 -3.73
N ILE A 2 -3.34 -0.96 -3.37
CA ILE A 2 -2.29 -1.85 -3.85
C ILE A 2 -2.28 -3.06 -2.92
N ASP A 3 -2.55 -4.23 -3.46
CA ASP A 3 -2.57 -5.51 -2.77
C ASP A 3 -1.23 -6.23 -2.94
N ASN A 4 -0.53 -6.47 -1.83
CA ASN A 4 0.75 -7.19 -1.82
C ASN A 4 0.56 -8.69 -1.59
N TYR A 5 -0.46 -9.29 -2.21
CA TYR A 5 -0.78 -10.71 -2.11
C TYR A 5 -1.17 -11.15 -0.70
N ASP A 6 -1.99 -10.34 -0.04
CA ASP A 6 -2.41 -10.60 1.34
C ASP A 6 -3.85 -11.11 1.45
N SER A 7 -4.08 -12.00 2.42
CA SER A 7 -5.39 -12.58 2.69
C SER A 7 -6.38 -11.61 3.35
N PHE A 8 -5.92 -10.51 3.95
CA PHE A 8 -6.75 -9.53 4.66
C PHE A 8 -7.07 -8.28 3.84
N THR A 9 -6.54 -8.13 2.62
CA THR A 9 -6.84 -7.00 1.72
C THR A 9 -8.34 -6.75 1.61
N TYR A 10 -9.14 -7.80 1.43
CA TYR A 10 -10.58 -7.66 1.22
C TYR A 10 -11.37 -7.29 2.47
N ASN A 11 -10.82 -7.49 3.67
CA ASN A 11 -11.45 -6.97 4.90
C ASN A 11 -11.47 -5.44 4.88
N ILE A 12 -10.36 -4.83 4.44
CA ILE A 12 -10.23 -3.37 4.30
C ILE A 12 -11.15 -2.86 3.18
N VAL A 13 -11.16 -3.56 2.04
CA VAL A 13 -12.03 -3.22 0.89
C VAL A 13 -13.51 -3.27 1.28
N GLN A 14 -13.93 -4.30 2.02
CA GLN A 14 -15.31 -4.42 2.49
C GLN A 14 -15.68 -3.24 3.39
N TYR A 15 -14.84 -2.92 4.37
CA TYR A 15 -15.12 -1.81 5.28
C TYR A 15 -15.19 -0.45 4.57
N PHE A 16 -14.32 -0.20 3.59
CA PHE A 16 -14.44 0.98 2.73
C PHE A 16 -15.74 0.99 1.91
N GLY A 17 -16.18 -0.18 1.43
CA GLY A 17 -17.48 -0.34 0.80
C GLY A 17 -18.65 0.02 1.73
N GLU A 18 -18.59 -0.41 3.00
CA GLU A 18 -19.58 -0.03 4.04
C GLU A 18 -19.60 1.50 4.29
N LEU A 19 -18.46 2.17 4.08
CA LEU A 19 -18.33 3.63 4.12
C LEU A 19 -18.66 4.33 2.79
N ASN A 20 -19.29 3.62 1.85
CA ASN A 20 -19.65 4.10 0.50
C ASN A 20 -18.44 4.61 -0.32
N GLN A 21 -17.27 4.00 -0.15
CA GLN A 21 -16.09 4.27 -0.97
C GLN A 21 -15.96 3.22 -2.08
N GLU A 22 -15.74 3.70 -3.31
CA GLU A 22 -15.35 2.83 -4.42
C GLU A 22 -13.85 2.51 -4.32
N VAL A 23 -13.50 1.23 -4.31
CA VAL A 23 -12.12 0.78 -4.15
C VAL A 23 -11.66 0.01 -5.38
N LYS A 24 -10.71 0.57 -6.12
CA LYS A 24 -9.95 -0.16 -7.12
C LYS A 24 -8.79 -0.91 -6.47
N VAL A 25 -8.84 -2.24 -6.52
CA VAL A 25 -7.79 -3.14 -6.02
C VAL A 25 -6.92 -3.61 -7.18
N VAL A 26 -5.60 -3.51 -7.01
CA VAL A 26 -4.60 -3.94 -8.01
C VAL A 26 -3.44 -4.64 -7.32
N ARG A 27 -2.85 -5.66 -7.95
CA ARG A 27 -1.64 -6.30 -7.43
C ARG A 27 -0.43 -5.40 -7.61
N ASN A 28 0.55 -5.49 -6.71
CA ASN A 28 1.74 -4.66 -6.67
C ASN A 28 2.68 -4.78 -7.90
N ASP A 29 2.45 -5.77 -8.76
CA ASP A 29 3.22 -6.11 -9.96
C ASP A 29 2.37 -6.03 -11.25
N GLN A 30 1.09 -5.69 -11.15
CA GLN A 30 0.14 -5.65 -12.28
C GLN A 30 -0.25 -4.21 -12.67
N VAL A 31 0.45 -3.21 -12.17
CA VAL A 31 0.13 -1.79 -12.37
C VAL A 31 1.39 -0.95 -12.45
N THR A 32 1.34 0.13 -13.23
CA THR A 32 2.41 1.15 -13.31
C THR A 32 2.03 2.44 -12.58
N LEU A 33 2.97 3.36 -12.38
CA LEU A 33 2.67 4.66 -11.76
C LEU A 33 1.75 5.49 -12.66
N GLU A 34 1.99 5.41 -13.97
CA GLU A 34 1.23 6.08 -15.02
C GLU A 34 -0.23 5.59 -15.04
N ASP A 35 -0.47 4.30 -14.83
CA ASP A 35 -1.82 3.76 -14.71
C ASP A 35 -2.56 4.36 -13.50
N ILE A 36 -1.87 4.44 -12.35
CA ILE A 36 -2.44 5.01 -11.12
C ILE A 36 -2.72 6.50 -11.32
N GLU A 37 -1.82 7.26 -11.95
CA GLU A 37 -2.05 8.68 -12.27
C GLU A 37 -3.27 8.87 -13.17
N ARG A 38 -3.42 8.04 -14.21
CA ARG A 38 -4.56 8.10 -15.14
C ARG A 38 -5.90 7.89 -14.44
N TRP A 39 -5.93 7.09 -13.37
CA TRP A 39 -7.15 6.87 -12.58
C TRP A 39 -7.49 8.02 -11.64
N GLN A 40 -6.57 8.96 -11.42
CA GLN A 40 -6.75 10.13 -10.55
C GLN A 40 -7.38 9.77 -9.18
N PRO A 41 -6.79 8.83 -8.42
CA PRO A 41 -7.35 8.41 -7.14
C PRO A 41 -7.28 9.56 -6.12
N LYS A 42 -8.32 9.67 -5.29
CA LYS A 42 -8.33 10.63 -4.17
C LYS A 42 -7.46 10.18 -2.99
N TYR A 43 -7.25 8.87 -2.85
CA TYR A 43 -6.49 8.25 -1.77
C TYR A 43 -5.70 7.06 -2.31
N LEU A 44 -4.51 6.84 -1.76
CA LEU A 44 -3.72 5.64 -2.06
C LEU A 44 -3.52 4.82 -0.80
N VAL A 45 -4.01 3.58 -0.84
CA VAL A 45 -3.87 2.60 0.24
C VAL A 45 -2.91 1.51 -0.21
N ILE A 46 -1.87 1.26 0.59
CA ILE A 46 -0.91 0.19 0.42
C ILE A 46 -1.24 -0.89 1.45
N GLY A 47 -1.69 -2.03 0.95
CA GLY A 47 -2.19 -3.14 1.76
C GLY A 47 -1.08 -3.91 2.48
N PRO A 48 -1.50 -4.81 3.41
CA PRO A 48 -0.63 -5.80 4.04
C PRO A 48 0.00 -6.77 3.01
N GLY A 49 0.94 -7.61 3.45
CA GLY A 49 1.58 -8.65 2.65
C GLY A 49 2.69 -9.41 3.41
N PRO A 50 3.10 -10.60 2.94
CA PRO A 50 4.00 -11.50 3.66
C PRO A 50 5.51 -11.18 3.52
N CYS A 51 5.89 -10.28 2.61
CA CYS A 51 7.29 -10.01 2.26
C CYS A 51 7.86 -8.75 2.96
N SER A 52 9.13 -8.43 2.70
CA SER A 52 9.72 -7.15 3.12
C SER A 52 9.33 -6.01 2.16
N PRO A 53 9.40 -4.73 2.58
CA PRO A 53 9.10 -3.61 1.68
C PRO A 53 9.93 -3.55 0.40
N SER A 54 11.17 -4.04 0.45
CA SER A 54 12.07 -4.11 -0.72
C SER A 54 11.56 -5.07 -1.80
N GLU A 55 10.65 -5.97 -1.45
CA GLU A 55 10.04 -6.96 -2.34
C GLU A 55 8.59 -6.59 -2.70
N ALA A 56 8.06 -5.49 -2.18
CA ALA A 56 6.66 -5.08 -2.31
C ALA A 56 6.32 -4.41 -3.66
N GLY A 57 7.00 -4.81 -4.73
CA GLY A 57 6.78 -4.34 -6.10
C GLY A 57 6.75 -2.81 -6.20
N ILE A 58 5.68 -2.27 -6.78
CA ILE A 58 5.50 -0.83 -6.99
C ILE A 58 5.21 -0.04 -5.70
N SER A 59 5.05 -0.68 -4.55
CA SER A 59 4.60 0.02 -3.31
C SER A 59 5.50 1.19 -2.91
N ILE A 60 6.82 1.00 -2.83
CA ILE A 60 7.76 2.09 -2.49
C ILE A 60 7.80 3.16 -3.60
N PRO A 61 7.95 2.82 -4.90
CA PRO A 61 7.82 3.79 -5.98
C PRO A 61 6.53 4.62 -5.91
N ALA A 62 5.38 3.97 -5.65
CA ALA A 62 4.09 4.64 -5.55
C ALA A 62 4.04 5.59 -4.34
N ILE A 63 4.56 5.17 -3.18
CA ILE A 63 4.66 6.05 -2.01
C ILE A 63 5.49 7.29 -2.33
N ASN A 64 6.69 7.11 -2.88
CA ASN A 64 7.57 8.24 -3.23
C ASN A 64 6.93 9.17 -4.25
N HIS A 65 6.22 8.62 -5.24
CA HIS A 65 5.62 9.40 -6.31
C HIS A 65 4.38 10.19 -5.88
N PHE A 66 3.55 9.62 -5.00
CA PHE A 66 2.28 10.20 -4.57
C PHE A 66 2.33 10.92 -3.22
N ALA A 67 3.44 10.81 -2.48
CA ALA A 67 3.68 11.56 -1.26
C ALA A 67 3.53 13.06 -1.47
N GLY A 68 2.75 13.72 -0.61
CA GLY A 68 2.45 15.15 -0.72
C GLY A 68 1.47 15.52 -1.84
N LYS A 69 1.06 14.59 -2.70
CA LYS A 69 0.05 14.81 -3.74
C LYS A 69 -1.34 14.35 -3.30
N ILE A 70 -1.44 13.16 -2.73
CA ILE A 70 -2.68 12.58 -2.20
C ILE A 70 -2.44 11.91 -0.84
N PRO A 71 -3.44 11.79 0.03
CA PRO A 71 -3.28 11.11 1.31
C PRO A 71 -2.96 9.62 1.13
N LEU A 72 -2.01 9.13 1.93
CA LEU A 72 -1.52 7.76 1.91
C LEU A 72 -1.91 7.03 3.20
N LEU A 73 -2.35 5.77 3.08
CA LEU A 73 -2.52 4.85 4.20
C LEU A 73 -1.73 3.56 3.93
N GLY A 74 -0.81 3.22 4.83
CA GLY A 74 -0.09 1.95 4.79
C GLY A 74 -0.50 1.05 5.93
N VAL A 75 -0.85 -0.21 5.63
CA VAL A 75 -1.25 -1.22 6.64
C VAL A 75 -0.24 -2.36 6.64
N CYS A 76 0.28 -2.74 7.82
CA CYS A 76 1.30 -3.78 7.98
C CYS A 76 2.52 -3.57 7.06
N LEU A 77 2.69 -4.36 6.00
CA LEU A 77 3.72 -4.17 4.98
C LEU A 77 3.65 -2.77 4.34
N GLY A 78 2.45 -2.23 4.13
CA GLY A 78 2.28 -0.87 3.65
C GLY A 78 2.84 0.18 4.62
N HIS A 79 2.67 -0.02 5.94
CA HIS A 79 3.23 0.86 6.96
C HIS A 79 4.77 0.81 6.96
N GLN A 80 5.33 -0.40 6.88
CA GLN A 80 6.78 -0.60 6.77
C GLN A 80 7.34 0.03 5.48
N SER A 81 6.61 -0.10 4.36
CA SER A 81 6.98 0.50 3.08
C SER A 81 7.01 2.02 3.13
N ILE A 82 6.08 2.66 3.85
CA ILE A 82 6.12 4.12 4.08
C ILE A 82 7.36 4.48 4.88
N GLY A 83 7.64 3.77 5.97
CA GLY A 83 8.85 4.00 6.76
C GLY A 83 10.12 3.92 5.92
N GLN A 84 10.26 2.86 5.11
CA GLN A 84 11.42 2.66 4.25
C GLN A 84 11.53 3.68 3.12
N ALA A 85 10.41 4.08 2.51
CA ALA A 85 10.38 5.09 1.45
C ALA A 85 10.98 6.43 1.90
N PHE A 86 10.80 6.79 3.18
CA PHE A 86 11.35 8.00 3.78
C PHE A 86 12.65 7.76 4.58
N GLY A 87 13.40 6.70 4.29
CA GLY A 87 14.73 6.44 4.85
C GLY A 87 14.74 5.74 6.22
N GLY A 88 13.58 5.31 6.72
CA GLY A 88 13.47 4.47 7.91
C GLY A 88 14.06 3.08 7.68
N LYS A 89 14.55 2.46 8.76
CA LYS A 89 15.06 1.08 8.74
C LYS A 89 14.02 0.12 9.29
N ILE A 90 13.68 -0.89 8.50
CA ILE A 90 12.80 -1.98 8.93
C ILE A 90 13.65 -3.08 9.54
N VAL A 91 13.46 -3.31 10.83
CA VAL A 91 14.23 -4.28 11.61
C VAL A 91 13.30 -5.30 12.25
N ARG A 92 13.79 -6.52 12.44
CA ARG A 92 13.01 -7.60 13.05
C ARG A 92 12.71 -7.29 14.51
N ALA A 93 11.46 -7.49 14.93
CA ALA A 93 11.06 -7.37 16.33
C ALA A 93 11.77 -8.45 17.19
N LYS A 94 12.10 -8.10 18.44
CA LYS A 94 12.76 -9.02 19.38
C LYS A 94 11.82 -10.09 19.93
N THR A 95 10.54 -9.78 20.03
CA THR A 95 9.47 -10.65 20.50
C THR A 95 8.24 -10.47 19.62
N VAL A 96 7.44 -11.53 19.48
CA VAL A 96 6.11 -11.44 18.85
C VAL A 96 5.18 -10.72 19.83
N MET A 97 4.30 -9.85 19.32
CA MET A 97 3.25 -9.18 20.10
C MET A 97 2.08 -10.12 20.38
#